data_AF-A0A170VFH0-F1
#
_entry.id   AF-A0A170VFH0-F1
#
_cell.length_a   1.000
_cell.length_b   1.000
_cell.length_c   1.000
_cell.angle_alpha   90.00
_cell.angle_beta   90.00
_cell.angle_gamma   90.00
#
_symmetry.space_group_name_H-M   'P 1'
#
loop_
_entity.id
_entity.type
_entity.pdbx_description
1 polymer ?
#
loop_
_entity_poly.entity_id
_entity_poly.type
_entity_poly.pdbx_seq_one_letter_code
_entity_poly.pdbx_strand_id
1 'polypeptide(L)'
;TMLLIMKEMIQTERDYVRSLEYVIENYIPELVREDIPQALRGQRNVIFGNIEKIFEFHSQYFLQELERCEQSPLHVGQCFLRHEKKFYLYALYNKNKPKSDALMSEYGTVFFKTKQLELGDRMDLASYLLKPVQRMGKYALLLQ
;
A
#
# COMPACT_ATOMS: atom_id res chain seq x y z
N THR A 1 0.88 -13.51 -24.37
CA THR A 1 -0.53 -13.94 -24.36
C THR A 1 -1.13 -13.65 -23.00
N MET A 2 -2.43 -13.33 -22.91
CA MET A 2 -3.14 -12.87 -21.70
C MET A 2 -2.81 -13.59 -20.37
N LEU A 3 -2.43 -14.87 -20.41
CA LEU A 3 -1.96 -15.61 -19.23
C LEU A 3 -0.73 -15.00 -18.57
N LEU A 4 0.21 -14.43 -19.33
CA LEU A 4 1.40 -13.76 -18.78
C LEU A 4 1.00 -12.48 -18.04
N ILE A 5 0.06 -11.71 -18.58
CA ILE A 5 -0.46 -10.48 -17.96
C ILE A 5 -1.18 -10.84 -16.65
N MET A 6 -1.99 -11.90 -16.63
CA MET A 6 -2.65 -12.35 -15.40
C MET A 6 -1.66 -12.83 -14.35
N LYS A 7 -0.65 -13.62 -14.74
CA LYS A 7 0.41 -14.05 -13.82
C LYS A 7 1.19 -12.87 -13.25
N GLU A 8 1.52 -11.87 -14.08
CA GLU A 8 2.16 -10.64 -13.61
C GLU A 8 1.24 -9.85 -12.67
N MET A 9 -0.05 -9.74 -12.98
CA MET A 9 -1.02 -9.04 -12.14
C MET A 9 -1.12 -9.68 -10.75
N ILE A 10 -1.27 -11.00 -10.68
CA ILE A 10 -1.33 -11.77 -9.42
C ILE A 10 -0.02 -11.68 -8.66
N GLN A 11 1.12 -11.85 -9.34
CA GLN A 11 2.42 -11.79 -8.67
C GLN A 11 2.67 -10.41 -8.07
N THR A 12 2.47 -9.36 -8.86
CA THR A 12 2.63 -7.98 -8.36
C THR A 12 1.56 -7.61 -7.32
N GLU A 13 0.41 -8.28 -7.29
CA GLU A 13 -0.59 -8.13 -6.23
C GLU A 13 -0.11 -8.72 -4.91
N ARG A 14 0.43 -9.94 -4.94
CA ARG A 14 1.02 -10.57 -3.75
C ARG A 14 2.14 -9.71 -3.17
N ASP A 15 3.00 -9.19 -4.03
CA ASP A 15 4.10 -8.32 -3.62
C ASP A 15 3.59 -6.99 -3.06
N TYR A 16 2.49 -6.46 -3.60
CA TYR A 16 1.83 -5.27 -3.08
C TYR A 16 1.24 -5.51 -1.69
N VAL A 17 0.44 -6.58 -1.51
CA VAL A 17 -0.16 -6.95 -0.22
C VAL A 17 0.91 -7.14 0.84
N ARG A 18 1.97 -7.90 0.54
CA ARG A 18 3.12 -8.09 1.45
C ARG A 18 3.79 -6.77 1.81
N SER A 19 3.94 -5.85 0.85
CA SER A 19 4.53 -4.55 1.12
C SER A 19 3.65 -3.71 2.07
N LEU A 20 2.32 -3.80 1.97
CA LEU A 20 1.43 -3.09 2.89
C LEU A 20 1.47 -3.70 4.29
N GLU A 21 1.41 -5.02 4.38
CA GLU A 21 1.55 -5.78 5.63
C GLU A 21 2.86 -5.41 6.34
N TYR A 22 3.96 -5.41 5.60
CA TYR A 22 5.27 -5.05 6.09
C TYR A 22 5.32 -3.66 6.73
N VAL A 23 4.69 -2.65 6.09
CA VAL A 23 4.57 -1.31 6.66
C VAL A 23 3.77 -1.31 7.96
N ILE A 24 2.65 -2.03 7.97
CA ILE A 24 1.74 -2.12 9.12
C ILE A 24 2.43 -2.80 10.30
N GLU A 25 3.17 -3.88 10.07
CA GLU A 25 3.83 -4.64 11.14
C GLU A 25 5.10 -3.97 11.66
N ASN A 26 5.87 -3.30 10.79
CA ASN A 26 7.21 -2.84 11.16
C ASN A 26 7.28 -1.34 11.46
N TYR A 27 6.47 -0.50 10.81
CA TYR A 27 6.59 0.96 10.93
C TYR A 27 5.47 1.60 11.75
N ILE A 28 4.25 1.06 11.73
CA ILE A 28 3.16 1.60 12.57
C ILE A 28 3.48 1.49 14.06
N PRO A 29 4.04 0.39 14.59
CA PRO A 29 4.38 0.29 16.02
C PRO A 29 5.44 1.28 16.47
N GLU A 30 6.27 1.80 15.57
CA GLU A 30 7.26 2.82 15.94
C GLU A 30 6.60 4.10 16.48
N LEU A 31 5.33 4.36 16.12
CA LEU A 31 4.59 5.51 16.64
C LEU A 31 4.14 5.38 18.10
N VAL A 32 4.28 4.21 18.72
CA VAL A 32 4.00 4.02 20.15
C VAL A 32 5.25 4.06 21.03
N ARG A 33 6.43 4.24 20.44
CA ARG A 33 7.69 4.36 21.19
C ARG A 33 7.68 5.60 22.10
N GLU A 34 8.37 5.49 23.23
CA GLU A 34 8.48 6.59 24.19
C GLU A 34 9.29 7.78 23.67
N ASP A 35 10.27 7.51 22.80
CA ASP A 35 11.18 8.50 22.21
C ASP A 35 10.63 9.17 20.94
N ILE A 36 9.34 8.99 20.65
CA ILE A 36 8.72 9.60 19.48
C ILE A 36 8.76 11.14 19.54
N PRO A 37 9.21 11.82 18.47
CA PRO A 37 9.14 13.28 18.37
C PRO A 37 7.71 13.79 18.59
N GLN A 38 7.56 14.89 19.33
CA GLN A 38 6.25 15.49 19.61
C GLN A 38 5.45 15.80 18.34
N ALA A 39 6.15 16.21 17.26
CA ALA A 39 5.56 16.47 15.96
C ALA A 39 4.91 15.23 15.31
N LEU A 40 5.39 14.02 15.61
CA LEU A 40 4.85 12.75 15.08
C LEU A 40 3.83 12.10 16.01
N ARG A 41 3.77 12.52 17.27
CA ARG A 41 2.86 11.94 18.27
C ARG A 41 1.40 12.17 17.89
N GLY A 42 0.63 11.08 17.84
CA GLY A 42 -0.78 11.11 17.42
C GLY A 42 -0.99 11.30 15.90
N GLN A 43 0.07 11.42 15.10
CA GLN A 43 -0.02 11.64 13.65
C GLN A 43 -0.15 10.35 12.83
N ARG A 44 -0.50 9.21 13.46
CA ARG A 44 -0.67 7.91 12.79
C ARG A 44 -1.52 8.00 11.52
N ASN A 45 -2.68 8.63 11.63
CA ASN A 45 -3.62 8.75 10.51
C ASN A 45 -3.13 9.70 9.42
N VAL A 46 -2.22 10.63 9.74
CA VAL A 46 -1.63 11.54 8.75
C VAL A 46 -0.49 10.85 8.01
N ILE A 47 0.38 10.12 8.71
CA ILE A 47 1.54 9.41 8.13
C ILE A 47 1.06 8.22 7.29
N PHE A 48 0.17 7.40 7.84
CA PHE A 48 -0.22 6.14 7.20
C PHE A 48 -1.56 6.22 6.46
N GLY A 49 -2.32 7.31 6.63
CA GLY A 49 -3.64 7.45 6.00
C GLY A 49 -4.57 6.32 6.39
N ASN A 50 -5.24 5.75 5.39
CA ASN A 50 -6.08 4.56 5.51
C ASN A 50 -5.41 3.28 4.97
N ILE A 51 -4.06 3.17 5.07
CA ILE A 51 -3.31 2.03 4.52
C ILE A 51 -3.80 0.67 5.06
N GLU A 52 -4.18 0.59 6.33
CA GLU A 52 -4.70 -0.63 6.94
C GLU A 52 -6.01 -1.10 6.28
N LYS A 53 -6.90 -0.16 5.93
CA LYS A 53 -8.14 -0.47 5.21
C LYS A 53 -7.89 -0.91 3.76
N ILE A 54 -6.86 -0.35 3.13
CA ILE A 54 -6.43 -0.79 1.79
C ILE A 54 -5.87 -2.21 1.90
N PHE A 55 -4.95 -2.45 2.83
CA PHE A 55 -4.40 -3.78 3.09
C PHE A 55 -5.51 -4.81 3.32
N GLU A 56 -6.44 -4.54 4.23
CA GLU A 56 -7.58 -5.42 4.54
C GLU A 56 -8.39 -5.78 3.28
N PHE A 57 -8.73 -4.79 2.46
CA PHE A 57 -9.44 -5.03 1.20
C PHE A 57 -8.65 -5.95 0.26
N HIS A 58 -7.35 -5.66 0.09
CA HIS A 58 -6.52 -6.38 -0.85
C HIS A 58 -6.21 -7.82 -0.38
N SER A 59 -5.85 -7.99 0.89
CA SER A 59 -5.48 -9.29 1.45
C SER A 59 -6.68 -10.23 1.62
N GLN A 60 -7.83 -9.72 2.07
CA GLN A 60 -8.98 -10.55 2.38
C GLN A 60 -9.90 -10.82 1.19
N TYR A 61 -9.92 -9.96 0.17
CA TYR A 61 -10.88 -10.06 -0.93
C TYR A 61 -10.20 -10.02 -2.30
N PHE A 62 -9.49 -8.95 -2.62
CA PHE A 62 -9.10 -8.67 -3.99
C PHE A 62 -8.07 -9.66 -4.54
N LEU A 63 -7.04 -9.99 -3.76
CA LEU A 63 -6.01 -10.96 -4.16
C LEU A 63 -6.62 -12.34 -4.46
N GLN A 64 -7.53 -12.81 -3.62
CA GLN A 64 -8.18 -14.12 -3.81
C GLN A 64 -9.03 -14.16 -5.08
N GLU A 65 -9.76 -13.07 -5.38
CA GLU A 65 -10.53 -12.98 -6.63
C GLU A 65 -9.61 -12.92 -7.86
N LEU A 66 -8.47 -12.22 -7.78
CA LEU A 66 -7.48 -12.21 -8.85
C LEU A 66 -6.86 -13.59 -9.10
N GLU A 67 -6.54 -14.33 -8.03
CA GLU A 67 -6.03 -15.70 -8.12
C GLU A 67 -7.04 -16.65 -8.78
N ARG A 68 -8.35 -16.50 -8.49
CA ARG A 68 -9.41 -17.26 -9.17
C ARG A 68 -9.49 -16.93 -10.66
N CYS A 69 -9.18 -15.69 -11.05
CA CYS A 69 -9.15 -15.27 -12.45
C CYS A 69 -7.97 -15.86 -13.24
N GLU A 70 -6.99 -16.52 -12.60
CA GLU A 70 -5.85 -17.15 -13.30
C GLU A 70 -6.33 -18.18 -14.34
N GLN A 71 -7.35 -18.96 -14.01
CA GLN A 71 -7.92 -19.99 -14.90
C GLN A 71 -8.87 -19.40 -15.96
N SER A 72 -9.31 -18.15 -15.79
CA SER A 72 -10.21 -17.49 -16.74
C SER A 72 -9.95 -15.98 -16.81
N PRO A 73 -8.84 -15.57 -17.48
CA PRO A 73 -8.41 -14.18 -17.56
C PRO A 73 -9.46 -13.17 -18.04
N LEU A 74 -10.44 -13.62 -18.84
CA LEU A 74 -11.51 -12.77 -19.38
C LEU A 74 -12.44 -12.20 -18.29
N HIS A 75 -12.48 -12.81 -17.09
CA HIS A 75 -13.32 -12.34 -15.99
C HIS A 75 -12.66 -11.26 -15.13
N VAL A 76 -11.38 -10.94 -15.37
CA VAL A 76 -10.65 -9.97 -14.54
C VAL A 76 -11.35 -8.61 -14.52
N GLY A 77 -11.88 -8.13 -15.65
CA GLY A 77 -12.63 -6.88 -15.71
C GLY A 77 -13.88 -6.87 -14.82
N GLN A 78 -14.60 -8.00 -14.74
CA GLN A 78 -15.76 -8.12 -13.86
C GLN A 78 -15.37 -8.09 -12.37
N CYS A 79 -14.21 -8.65 -12.02
CA CYS A 79 -13.65 -8.56 -10.66
C CYS A 79 -13.43 -7.08 -10.26
N PHE A 80 -12.82 -6.28 -11.12
CA PHE A 80 -12.62 -4.85 -10.87
C PHE A 80 -13.97 -4.09 -10.72
N LEU A 81 -14.92 -4.33 -11.62
CA LEU A 81 -16.25 -3.70 -11.55
C LEU A 81 -17.01 -4.05 -10.27
N ARG A 82 -16.92 -5.30 -9.81
CA ARG A 82 -17.55 -5.75 -8.56
C ARG A 82 -17.03 -4.97 -7.34
N HIS A 83 -15.77 -4.58 -7.36
CA HIS A 83 -15.09 -3.89 -6.26
C HIS A 83 -14.89 -2.39 -6.50
N GLU A 84 -15.50 -1.79 -7.53
CA GLU A 84 -15.35 -0.38 -7.89
C GLU A 84 -15.47 0.57 -6.68
N LYS A 85 -16.49 0.37 -5.84
CA LYS A 85 -16.72 1.17 -4.63
C LYS A 85 -15.60 1.06 -3.60
N LYS A 86 -14.90 -0.08 -3.52
CA LYS A 86 -13.76 -0.29 -2.61
C LYS A 86 -12.53 0.49 -3.07
N PHE A 87 -12.36 0.72 -4.38
CA PHE A 87 -11.27 1.55 -4.89
C PHE A 87 -11.38 3.03 -4.47
N TYR A 88 -12.52 3.49 -3.97
CA TYR A 88 -12.64 4.81 -3.33
C TYR A 88 -11.67 5.00 -2.14
N LEU A 89 -11.20 3.91 -1.52
CA LEU A 89 -10.15 3.95 -0.50
C LEU A 89 -8.88 4.65 -0.99
N TYR A 90 -8.55 4.53 -2.28
CA TYR A 90 -7.39 5.20 -2.88
C TYR A 90 -7.59 6.71 -3.05
N ALA A 91 -8.82 7.16 -3.29
CA ALA A 91 -9.12 8.59 -3.33
C ALA A 91 -8.90 9.25 -1.95
N LEU A 92 -9.30 8.56 -0.89
CA LEU A 92 -9.05 9.00 0.50
C LEU A 92 -7.55 9.02 0.81
N TYR A 93 -6.83 7.97 0.41
CA TYR A 93 -5.38 7.87 0.61
C TYR A 93 -4.64 9.00 -0.11
N ASN A 94 -4.93 9.20 -1.40
CA ASN A 94 -4.32 10.25 -2.22
C ASN A 94 -4.63 11.65 -1.71
N LYS A 95 -5.85 11.88 -1.17
CA LYS A 95 -6.20 13.16 -0.52
C LYS A 95 -5.35 13.42 0.73
N ASN A 96 -4.98 12.37 1.47
CA ASN A 96 -4.12 12.49 2.65
C ASN A 96 -2.63 12.60 2.29
N LYS A 97 -2.21 12.02 1.15
CA LYS A 97 -0.80 11.86 0.78
C LYS A 97 0.05 13.14 0.85
N PRO A 98 -0.39 14.33 0.39
CA PRO A 98 0.40 15.56 0.53
C PRO A 98 0.73 15.92 1.98
N LYS A 99 -0.18 15.64 2.93
CA LYS A 99 0.05 15.88 4.36
C LYS A 99 1.04 14.89 4.96
N SER A 100 0.92 13.62 4.55
CA SER A 100 1.90 12.58 4.90
C SER A 100 3.29 12.99 4.43
N ASP A 101 3.43 13.46 3.19
CA ASP A 101 4.73 13.77 2.59
C ASP A 101 5.40 14.97 3.26
N ALA A 102 4.64 16.02 3.56
CA ALA A 102 5.14 17.15 4.32
C ALA A 102 5.68 16.73 5.69
N LEU A 103 4.90 15.96 6.45
CA LEU A 103 5.29 15.51 7.79
C LEU A 103 6.48 14.52 7.76
N MET A 104 6.50 13.62 6.77
CA MET A 104 7.59 12.68 6.57
C MET A 104 8.89 13.39 6.19
N SER A 105 8.83 14.39 5.31
CA SER A 105 10.01 15.16 4.91
C SER A 105 10.62 15.95 6.05
N GLU A 106 9.81 16.47 6.97
CA GLU A 106 10.29 17.34 8.06
C GLU A 106 10.76 16.55 9.29
N TYR A 107 10.05 15.48 9.67
CA TYR A 107 10.33 14.74 10.91
C TYR A 107 10.46 13.22 10.69
N GLY A 108 9.68 12.65 9.76
CA GLY A 108 9.59 11.21 9.59
C GLY A 108 10.87 10.55 9.06
N THR A 109 11.53 11.16 8.07
CA THR A 109 12.74 10.58 7.45
C THR A 109 13.85 10.36 8.45
N VAL A 110 14.03 11.27 9.42
CA VAL A 110 15.04 11.12 10.48
C VAL A 110 14.61 10.06 11.49
N PHE A 111 13.36 10.12 11.95
CA PHE A 111 12.84 9.22 12.98
C PHE A 111 12.84 7.74 12.53
N PHE A 112 12.33 7.46 11.32
CA PHE A 112 12.21 6.10 10.82
C PHE A 112 13.53 5.54 10.25
N LYS A 113 14.59 6.36 10.14
CA LYS A 113 15.89 5.92 9.61
C LYS A 113 16.52 4.82 10.46
N THR A 114 16.43 4.95 11.78
CA THR A 114 16.95 3.94 12.71
C THR A 114 16.25 2.60 12.47
N LYS A 115 14.92 2.62 12.38
CA LYS A 115 14.13 1.42 12.08
C LYS A 115 14.45 0.83 10.71
N GLN A 116 14.61 1.67 9.69
CA GLN A 116 15.01 1.23 8.35
C GLN A 116 16.36 0.49 8.36
N LEU A 117 17.35 1.00 9.12
CA LEU A 117 18.65 0.35 9.26
C LEU A 117 18.55 -0.98 10.01
N GLU A 118 17.75 -1.04 11.09
CA GLU A 118 17.51 -2.28 11.85
C GLU A 118 16.88 -3.37 10.98
N LEU A 119 15.95 -3.00 10.11
CA LEU A 119 15.28 -3.92 9.17
C LEU A 119 16.17 -4.30 7.96
N GLY A 120 17.27 -3.59 7.74
CA GLY A 120 18.10 -3.75 6.53
C GLY A 120 17.37 -3.32 5.25
N ASP A 121 16.43 -2.37 5.37
CA ASP A 121 15.55 -1.97 4.30
C ASP A 121 16.30 -1.19 3.20
N ARG A 122 16.15 -1.65 1.96
CA ARG A 122 16.76 -0.99 0.79
C ARG A 122 16.05 0.31 0.39
N MET A 123 14.81 0.50 0.81
CA MET A 123 14.00 1.69 0.51
C MET A 123 13.47 2.30 1.81
N ASP A 124 13.24 3.61 1.80
CA ASP A 124 12.70 4.33 2.94
C ASP A 124 11.19 4.14 3.08
N LEU A 125 10.64 4.50 4.25
CA LEU A 125 9.20 4.41 4.50
C LEU A 125 8.39 5.25 3.48
N ALA A 126 8.90 6.41 3.07
CA ALA A 126 8.24 7.25 2.07
C ALA A 126 8.02 6.51 0.73
N SER A 127 9.00 5.71 0.30
CA SER A 127 8.89 4.85 -0.89
C SER A 127 7.82 3.76 -0.73
N TYR A 128 7.71 3.15 0.45
CA TYR A 128 6.63 2.20 0.74
C TYR A 128 5.24 2.88 0.69
N LEU A 129 5.12 4.09 1.23
CA LEU A 129 3.87 4.89 1.22
C LEU A 129 3.48 5.38 -0.19
N LEU A 130 4.37 5.30 -1.19
CA LEU A 130 4.03 5.56 -2.59
C LEU A 130 3.37 4.36 -3.28
N LYS A 131 3.53 3.14 -2.76
CA LYS A 131 3.01 1.92 -3.41
C LYS A 131 1.50 1.97 -3.67
N PRO A 132 0.62 2.43 -2.74
CA PRO A 132 -0.80 2.58 -3.05
C PRO A 132 -1.09 3.56 -4.18
N VAL A 133 -0.35 4.66 -4.26
CA VAL A 133 -0.49 5.66 -5.33
C VAL A 133 -0.14 5.05 -6.69
N GLN A 134 0.96 4.29 -6.74
CA GLN A 134 1.45 3.64 -7.95
C GLN A 134 0.56 2.47 -8.40
N ARG A 135 -0.06 1.74 -7.45
CA ARG A 135 -0.83 0.53 -7.75
C ARG A 135 -2.00 0.79 -8.69
N MET A 136 -2.70 1.92 -8.51
CA MET A 136 -3.81 2.30 -9.39
C MET A 136 -3.37 2.52 -10.85
N GLY A 137 -2.22 3.16 -11.06
CA GLY A 137 -1.64 3.32 -12.40
C GLY A 137 -1.23 1.97 -13.00
N LYS A 138 -0.67 1.06 -12.19
CA LYS A 138 -0.30 -0.28 -12.65
C LYS A 138 -1.53 -1.11 -13.08
N TYR A 139 -2.66 -1.02 -12.38
CA TYR A 139 -3.90 -1.67 -12.83
C TYR A 139 -4.36 -1.14 -14.19
N ALA A 140 -4.33 0.17 -14.39
CA ALA A 140 -4.72 0.77 -15.67
C ALA A 140 -3.84 0.25 -16.82
N LEU A 141 -2.53 0.13 -16.61
CA LEU A 141 -1.60 -0.39 -17.62
C LEU A 141 -1.78 -1.88 -17.92
N LEU A 142 -2.12 -2.69 -16.91
CA LEU A 142 -2.31 -4.14 -17.09
C LEU A 142 -3.68 -4.51 -17.70
N LEU A 143 -4.64 -3.58 -17.69
CA LEU A 143 -5.98 -3.77 -18.25
C LEU A 143 -6.16 -3.17 -19.65
N GLN A 144 -5.16 -2.44 -20.16
CA GLN A 144 -5.10 -1.94 -21.54
C GLN A 144 -4.73 -3.05 -22.52
#